data_AF-A0A1Y2JKH5-F1
#
_entry.id   AF-A0A1Y2JKH5-F1
#
_cell.length_a   1.000
_cell.length_b   1.000
_cell.length_c   1.000
_cell.angle_alpha   90.00
_cell.angle_beta   90.00
_cell.angle_gamma   90.00
#
_symmetry.space_group_name_H-M   'P 1'
#
loop_
_entity.id
_entity.type
_entity.pdbx_description
1 polymer ?
#
loop_
_entity_poly.entity_id
_entity_poly.type
_entity_poly.pdbx_seq_one_letter_code
_entity_poly.pdbx_strand_id
1 'polypeptide(L)' 'MHTEQQTFRGYEIQVTNNPALWHAAIYRTNPTLPEIDWVALNIRATSVSPAFEEAKQVINSALGRSGSIT' A
#
# COMPACT_ATOMS: atom_id res chain seq x y z
N MET A 1 12.85 -13.66 -4.91
CA MET A 1 11.92 -12.68 -4.33
C MET A 1 12.29 -11.33 -4.90
N HIS A 2 11.33 -10.61 -5.46
CA HIS A 2 11.54 -9.29 -6.04
C HIS A 2 10.72 -8.28 -5.25
N THR A 3 11.31 -7.16 -4.86
CA THR A 3 10.62 -6.07 -4.17
C THR A 3 10.68 -4.83 -5.03
N GLU A 4 9.54 -4.21 -5.27
CA GLU A 4 9.41 -2.93 -5.94
C GLU A 4 8.90 -1.89 -4.96
N GLN A 5 9.25 -0.62 -5.19
CA GLN A 5 8.92 0.47 -4.30
C GLN A 5 8.36 1.64 -5.08
N GLN A 6 7.32 2.28 -4.54
CA GLN A 6 6.75 3.50 -5.08
C GLN A 6 6.32 4.42 -3.94
N THR A 7 6.44 5.73 -4.15
CA THR A 7 5.87 6.73 -3.24
C THR A 7 4.51 7.20 -3.75
N PHE A 8 3.57 7.40 -2.84
CA PHE A 8 2.23 7.91 -3.14
C PHE A 8 1.67 8.70 -1.96
N ARG A 9 1.35 9.99 -2.19
CA ARG A 9 0.69 10.88 -1.20
C ARG A 9 1.37 10.92 0.19
N GLY A 10 2.69 10.91 0.23
CA GLY A 10 3.45 10.90 1.50
C GLY A 10 3.52 9.52 2.17
N TYR A 11 3.20 8.45 1.45
CA TYR A 11 3.48 7.09 1.86
C TYR A 11 4.51 6.47 0.92
N GLU A 12 5.33 5.60 1.48
CA GLU A 12 6.15 4.66 0.75
C GLU A 12 5.43 3.31 0.70
N ILE A 13 5.27 2.76 -0.50
CA ILE A 13 4.67 1.47 -0.75
C ILE A 13 5.78 0.53 -1.20
N GLN A 14 5.98 -0.57 -0.49
CA GLN A 14 6.88 -1.65 -0.89
C GLN A 14 6.07 -2.89 -1.24
N VAL A 15 6.21 -3.37 -2.46
CA VAL A 15 5.52 -4.56 -2.95
C VAL A 15 6.52 -5.69 -3.12
N THR A 16 6.34 -6.80 -2.43
CA THR A 16 7.23 -7.98 -2.49
C THR A 16 6.51 -9.17 -3.12
N ASN A 17 7.13 -9.75 -4.15
CA ASN A 17 6.73 -11.02 -4.74
C ASN A 17 7.22 -12.20 -3.89
N ASN A 18 6.29 -12.88 -3.24
CA ASN A 18 6.47 -14.22 -2.69
C ASN A 18 5.86 -15.20 -3.71
N PRO A 19 6.49 -16.32 -4.10
CA PRO A 19 5.89 -17.30 -5.01
C PRO A 19 4.42 -17.60 -4.62
N ALA A 20 3.50 -17.23 -5.51
CA ALA A 20 2.02 -17.26 -5.41
C ALA A 20 1.29 -16.06 -4.75
N LEU A 21 1.97 -15.09 -4.12
CA LEU A 21 1.33 -13.95 -3.42
C LEU A 21 2.14 -12.65 -3.54
N TRP A 22 1.45 -11.51 -3.62
CA TRP A 22 2.07 -10.19 -3.57
C TRP A 22 1.73 -9.51 -2.24
N HIS A 23 2.75 -9.06 -1.52
CA HIS A 23 2.55 -8.33 -0.26
C HIS A 23 2.80 -6.84 -0.50
N ALA A 24 1.94 -5.97 0.01
CA ALA A 24 2.14 -4.53 -0.03
C ALA A 24 2.31 -4.00 1.41
N ALA A 25 3.51 -3.53 1.72
CA ALA A 25 3.80 -2.77 2.93
C ALA A 25 3.62 -1.27 2.65
N ILE A 26 2.96 -0.56 3.55
CA ILE A 26 2.70 0.88 3.42
C ILE A 26 3.29 1.58 4.63
N TYR A 27 4.24 2.48 4.40
CA TYR A 27 4.91 3.26 5.45
C TYR A 27 4.59 4.73 5.28
N ARG A 28 4.15 5.40 6.34
CA ARG A 28 4.02 6.86 6.33
C ARG A 28 5.41 7.50 6.29
N THR A 29 5.62 8.46 5.40
CA THR A 29 6.87 9.24 5.36
C THR A 29 6.82 10.45 6.30
N ASN A 30 5.65 10.74 6.89
CA ASN A 30 5.45 11.80 7.87
C ASN A 30 4.59 11.28 9.03
N PRO A 31 4.95 11.53 10.31
CA PRO A 31 4.17 11.13 11.48
C PRO A 31 2.75 11.73 11.55
N THR A 32 2.45 12.83 10.85
CA THR A 32 1.09 13.42 10.84
C THR A 32 0.10 12.64 9.98
N LEU A 33 0.57 11.68 9.19
CA LEU A 33 -0.28 10.83 8.37
C LEU A 33 -0.89 9.68 9.19
N PRO A 34 -2.12 9.25 8.87
CA PRO A 34 -2.75 8.14 9.54
C PRO A 34 -1.93 6.86 9.37
N GLU A 35 -1.95 6.04 10.42
CA GLU A 35 -1.36 4.72 10.39
C GLU A 35 -2.25 3.79 9.56
N ILE A 36 -1.61 2.95 8.74
CA ILE A 36 -2.29 2.01 7.85
C ILE A 36 -1.78 0.62 8.17
N ASP A 37 -2.68 -0.29 8.50
CA ASP A 37 -2.35 -1.69 8.71
C ASP A 37 -1.85 -2.32 7.41
N TRP A 38 -0.91 -3.24 7.55
CA TRP A 38 -0.25 -3.93 6.44
C TRP A 38 -1.27 -4.76 5.64
N VAL A 39 -1.17 -4.73 4.31
CA VAL A 39 -2.14 -5.40 3.42
C VAL A 39 -1.47 -6.50 2.62
N ALA A 40 -1.81 -7.75 2.95
CA ALA A 40 -1.43 -8.90 2.15
C ALA A 40 -2.46 -9.11 1.02
N LEU A 41 -2.00 -9.20 -0.23
CA LEU A 41 -2.87 -9.34 -1.38
C LEU A 41 -2.63 -10.67 -2.09
N ASN A 42 -3.70 -11.45 -2.21
CA ASN A 42 -3.65 -12.71 -2.94
C ASN A 42 -3.84 -12.45 -4.45
N ILE A 43 -2.83 -11.82 -5.05
CA ILE A 43 -2.81 -11.51 -6.47
C ILE A 43 -2.20 -12.69 -7.21
N ARG A 44 -3.05 -13.45 -7.90
CA ARG A 44 -2.62 -14.42 -8.92
C ARG A 44 -2.23 -13.70 -10.21
N ALA A 45 -1.13 -12.96 -10.18
CA ALA A 45 -0.62 -12.26 -11.37
C ALA A 45 0.89 -12.31 -11.48
N THR A 46 1.38 -12.28 -12.70
CA THR A 46 2.80 -12.14 -13.06
C THR A 46 3.31 -10.69 -12.92
N SER A 47 2.45 -9.74 -12.55
CA SER A 47 2.77 -8.31 -12.49
C SER A 47 2.51 -7.72 -11.10
N VAL A 48 3.33 -6.72 -10.77
CA VAL A 48 3.32 -5.96 -9.50
C VAL A 48 2.18 -4.92 -9.43
N SER A 49 1.72 -4.42 -10.58
CA SER A 49 0.84 -3.26 -10.67
C SER A 49 -0.46 -3.39 -9.87
N PRO A 50 -1.15 -4.56 -9.86
CA PRO A 50 -2.37 -4.70 -9.07
C PRO A 50 -2.14 -4.51 -7.56
N ALA A 51 -0.96 -4.89 -7.04
CA ALA A 51 -0.64 -4.70 -5.63
C ALA A 51 -0.43 -3.21 -5.29
N PHE A 52 0.18 -2.46 -6.20
CA PHE A 52 0.31 -1.01 -6.04
C PHE A 52 -1.03 -0.29 -6.11
N GLU A 53 -1.92 -0.66 -7.03
CA GLU A 53 -3.24 -0.01 -7.15
C GLU A 53 -4.10 -0.22 -5.91
N GLU A 54 -4.12 -1.43 -5.37
CA GLU A 54 -4.84 -1.72 -4.13
C GLU A 54 -4.24 -0.95 -2.93
N ALA A 55 -2.91 -0.91 -2.81
CA ALA A 55 -2.24 -0.12 -1.76
C ALA A 55 -2.60 1.37 -1.85
N LYS A 56 -2.70 1.93 -3.07
CA LYS A 56 -3.16 3.32 -3.28
C LYS A 56 -4.62 3.51 -2.85
N GLN A 57 -5.49 2.55 -3.09
CA GLN A 57 -6.89 2.62 -2.65
C GLN A 57 -7.01 2.63 -1.12
N VAL A 58 -6.22 1.83 -0.44
CA VAL A 58 -6.17 1.79 1.03
C VAL A 58 -5.68 3.14 1.59
N ILE A 59 -4.61 3.71 1.00
CA ILE A 59 -4.14 5.05 1.35
C ILE A 59 -5.24 6.10 1.15
N ASN A 60 -5.91 6.10 0.00
CA ASN A 60 -6.99 7.04 -0.27
C ASN A 60 -8.14 6.91 0.74
N SER A 61 -8.49 5.69 1.12
CA SER A 61 -9.53 5.42 2.11
C SER A 61 -9.15 5.90 3.52
N ALA A 62 -7.91 5.67 3.94
CA ALA A 62 -7.39 6.14 5.23
C ALA A 62 -7.37 7.67 5.31
N LEU A 63 -6.90 8.34 4.24
CA LEU A 63 -6.89 9.80 4.15
C LEU A 63 -8.32 10.39 4.10
N GLY A 64 -9.24 9.72 3.39
CA GLY A 64 -10.66 10.11 3.34
C GLY A 64 -11.36 10.01 4.69
N ARG A 65 -11.06 8.96 5.49
CA ARG A 65 -11.55 8.84 6.88
C ARG A 65 -10.97 9.92 7.80
N SER A 66 -9.69 10.26 7.65
CA SER A 66 -9.03 11.26 8.49
C SER A 66 -9.52 12.69 8.25
N GLY A 67 -10.16 12.97 7.10
CA GLY A 67 -10.79 14.26 6.79
C GLY A 67 -12.22 14.42 7.29
N SER A 68 -12.82 13.37 7.86
CA SER A 68 -14.18 13.41 8.42
C SER A 68 -14.10 13.63 9.94
N ILE A 69 -13.70 14.85 10.34
CA ILE A 69 -13.92 15.34 11.69
C ILE A 69 -15.13 16.26 11.58
N THR A 70 -16.31 15.76 11.98
CA THR A 70 -17.50 16.57 12.28
C THR A 70 -17.71 16.52 13.78
#